data_AF-A0A2X1PP94-F1
#
_entry.id   AF-A0A2X1PP94-F1
#
_cell.length_a   1.000
_cell.length_b   1.000
_cell.length_c   1.000
_cell.angle_alpha   90.00
_cell.angle_beta   90.00
_cell.angle_gamma   90.00
#
_symmetry.space_group_name_H-M   'P 1'
#
loop_
_entity.id
_entity.type
_entity.pdbx_description
1 polymer ?
#
loop_
_entity_poly.entity_id
_entity_poly.type
_entity_poly.pdbx_seq_one_letter_code
_entity_poly.pdbx_strand_id
1 'polypeptide(L)'
;MGAFLSQDNNCKLLYTANPLRIYANGEWLDELNVIETEMLKRLSDGESLDWAFLSSLVNKTEDPKTSMDLLLDSICNWVDDGWVLIE
;
A
#
# COMPACT_ATOMS: atom_id res chain seq x y z
N MET A 1 14.28 -12.64 10.66
CA MET A 1 13.78 -12.10 9.38
C MET A 1 12.28 -12.00 9.53
N GLY A 2 11.73 -10.79 9.38
CA GLY A 2 10.28 -10.58 9.31
C GLY A 2 9.85 -10.55 7.85
N ALA A 3 8.54 -10.61 7.60
CA ALA A 3 7.99 -10.49 6.27
C ALA A 3 8.06 -9.04 5.76
N PHE A 4 8.32 -8.87 4.47
CA PHE A 4 8.29 -7.59 3.76
C PHE A 4 7.19 -7.59 2.71
N LEU A 5 6.58 -6.42 2.49
CA LEU A 5 5.68 -6.16 1.38
C LEU A 5 6.46 -5.40 0.29
N SER A 6 6.47 -5.92 -0.93
CA SER A 6 7.13 -5.30 -2.08
C SER A 6 6.18 -5.27 -3.27
N GLN A 7 6.42 -4.38 -4.24
CA GLN A 7 5.66 -4.36 -5.48
C GLN A 7 5.97 -5.61 -6.32
N ASP A 8 4.96 -6.24 -6.89
CA ASP A 8 5.17 -7.30 -7.89
C ASP A 8 5.73 -6.67 -9.18
N ASN A 9 6.80 -7.25 -9.72
CA ASN A 9 7.44 -6.78 -10.97
C ASN A 9 6.52 -6.86 -12.20
N ASN A 10 5.45 -7.64 -12.15
CA ASN A 10 4.43 -7.74 -13.20
C ASN A 10 3.33 -6.69 -13.05
N CYS A 11 3.22 -6.03 -11.90
CA CYS A 11 2.33 -4.89 -11.70
C CYS A 11 3.10 -3.59 -11.91
N LYS A 12 2.44 -2.61 -12.55
CA LYS A 12 2.97 -1.26 -12.67
C LYS A 12 2.20 -0.30 -11.77
N LEU A 13 2.76 -0.01 -10.59
CA LEU A 13 2.31 1.08 -9.72
C LEU A 13 2.98 2.40 -10.13
N LEU A 14 2.20 3.47 -10.22
CA LEU A 14 2.69 4.82 -10.51
C LEU A 14 1.88 5.86 -9.74
N TYR A 15 2.45 7.06 -9.57
CA TYR A 15 1.69 8.21 -9.08
C TYR A 15 2.03 9.51 -9.79
N THR A 16 1.06 10.42 -9.84
CA THR A 16 1.30 11.84 -10.12
C THR A 16 1.48 12.61 -8.82
N ALA A 17 2.29 13.66 -8.80
CA ALA A 17 2.55 14.42 -7.57
C ALA A 17 1.56 15.57 -7.32
N ASN A 18 0.95 16.14 -8.37
CA ASN A 18 0.03 17.27 -8.25
C ASN A 18 -1.04 17.25 -9.36
N PRO A 19 -2.28 16.80 -9.06
CA PRO A 19 -2.71 16.23 -7.79
C PRO A 19 -2.05 14.86 -7.51
N LEU A 20 -2.02 14.45 -6.24
CA LEU A 20 -1.61 13.09 -5.89
C LEU A 20 -2.68 12.11 -6.36
N ARG A 21 -2.31 11.21 -7.29
CA ARG A 21 -3.17 10.13 -7.79
C ARG A 21 -2.33 8.88 -7.97
N ILE A 22 -2.82 7.75 -7.46
CA ILE A 22 -2.16 6.45 -7.58
C ILE A 22 -2.82 5.67 -8.72
N TYR A 23 -2.01 4.98 -9.51
CA TYR A 23 -2.45 4.12 -10.59
C TYR A 23 -1.86 2.72 -10.43
N ALA A 24 -2.68 1.69 -10.62
CA ALA A 24 -2.25 0.31 -10.75
C ALA A 24 -2.61 -0.20 -12.15
N ASN A 25 -1.61 -0.65 -12.91
CA ASN A 25 -1.80 -1.17 -14.28
C ASN A 25 -2.58 -0.24 -15.23
N GLY A 26 -2.51 1.07 -14.98
CA GLY A 26 -3.19 2.10 -15.77
C GLY A 26 -4.57 2.51 -15.26
N GLU A 27 -5.11 1.81 -14.26
CA GLU A 27 -6.36 2.18 -13.59
C GLU A 27 -6.08 3.17 -12.45
N TRP A 28 -6.88 4.23 -12.38
CA TRP A 28 -6.81 5.19 -11.28
C TRP A 28 -7.54 4.62 -10.06
N LEU A 29 -6.87 4.61 -8.92
CA LEU A 29 -7.45 4.23 -7.63
C LEU A 29 -7.96 5.51 -6.93
N ASP A 30 -9.25 5.81 -7.04
CA ASP A 30 -9.87 7.04 -6.53
C ASP A 30 -10.48 6.90 -5.14
N GLU A 31 -10.64 5.67 -4.64
CA GLU A 31 -11.23 5.37 -3.32
C GLU A 31 -10.18 5.09 -2.22
N LEU A 32 -8.90 5.38 -2.47
CA LEU A 32 -7.84 5.13 -1.49
C LEU A 32 -7.92 6.06 -0.27
N ASN A 33 -7.74 5.48 0.92
CA ASN A 33 -7.52 6.24 2.14
C ASN A 33 -6.06 6.72 2.26
N VAL A 34 -5.78 7.51 3.30
CA VAL A 34 -4.46 8.14 3.50
C VAL A 34 -3.34 7.12 3.76
N ILE A 35 -3.63 5.98 4.39
CA ILE A 35 -2.64 4.94 4.67
C ILE A 35 -2.31 4.21 3.37
N GLU A 36 -3.34 3.78 2.64
CA GLU A 36 -3.19 3.07 1.36
C GLU A 36 -2.44 3.92 0.35
N THR A 37 -2.79 5.21 0.26
CA THR A 37 -2.12 6.17 -0.62
C THR A 37 -0.62 6.26 -0.32
N GLU A 38 -0.24 6.39 0.96
CA GLU A 38 1.18 6.47 1.35
C GLU A 38 1.90 5.14 1.07
N MET A 39 1.27 4.00 1.36
CA MET A 39 1.87 2.69 1.10
C MET A 39 2.08 2.43 -0.39
N LEU A 40 1.05 2.61 -1.21
CA LEU A 40 1.17 2.38 -2.65
C LEU A 40 2.14 3.36 -3.31
N LYS A 41 2.22 4.60 -2.83
CA LYS A 41 3.25 5.55 -3.25
C LYS A 41 4.66 5.04 -2.93
N ARG A 42 4.92 4.60 -1.70
CA ARG A 42 6.22 4.04 -1.28
C ARG A 42 6.62 2.82 -2.10
N LEU A 43 5.67 1.90 -2.30
CA LEU A 43 5.87 0.71 -3.13
C LEU A 43 6.19 1.09 -4.58
N SER A 44 5.50 2.08 -5.15
CA SER A 44 5.79 2.58 -6.49
C SER A 44 7.14 3.30 -6.63
N ASP A 45 7.69 3.82 -5.52
CA ASP A 45 9.06 4.34 -5.44
C ASP A 45 10.11 3.19 -5.30
N GLY A 46 9.66 1.93 -5.26
CA GLY A 46 10.50 0.73 -5.15
C GLY A 46 10.89 0.36 -3.72
N GLU A 47 10.26 0.95 -2.70
CA GLU A 47 10.51 0.59 -1.30
C GLU A 47 9.90 -0.79 -0.97
N SER A 48 10.55 -1.51 -0.05
CA SER A 48 9.98 -2.70 0.61
C SER A 48 9.57 -2.34 2.03
N LEU A 49 8.34 -2.65 2.40
CA LEU A 49 7.71 -2.18 3.63
C LEU A 49 7.64 -3.32 4.65
N ASP A 50 8.13 -3.08 5.86
CA ASP A 50 8.06 -4.05 6.93
C ASP A 50 6.88 -3.80 7.88
N TRP A 51 6.63 -4.76 8.77
CA TRP A 51 5.58 -4.65 9.78
C TRP A 51 5.71 -3.41 10.66
N ALA A 52 6.94 -2.94 10.92
CA ALA A 52 7.18 -1.76 11.75
C ALA A 52 6.69 -0.49 11.04
N PHE A 53 6.93 -0.36 9.73
CA PHE A 53 6.40 0.72 8.92
C PHE A 53 4.87 0.74 8.92
N LEU A 54 4.23 -0.40 8.59
CA LEU A 54 2.77 -0.54 8.59
C LEU A 54 2.17 -0.13 9.95
N SER A 55 2.72 -0.68 11.03
CA SER A 55 2.30 -0.35 12.40
C SER A 55 2.48 1.14 12.70
N SER A 56 3.57 1.76 12.23
CA SER A 56 3.83 3.18 12.47
C SER A 56 2.86 4.12 11.76
N LEU A 57 2.35 3.74 10.58
CA LEU A 57 1.34 4.50 9.85
C LEU A 57 -0.01 4.38 10.55
N VAL A 58 -0.42 3.16 10.86
CA VAL A 58 -1.69 2.85 11.51
C VAL A 58 -1.79 3.49 12.89
N ASN A 59 -0.71 3.48 13.68
CA ASN A 59 -0.69 4.10 15.01
C ASN A 59 -0.84 5.64 15.01
N LYS A 60 -0.85 6.29 13.84
CA LYS A 60 -1.11 7.72 13.71
C LYS A 60 -2.60 8.05 13.50
N THR A 61 -3.45 7.04 13.29
CA THR A 61 -4.90 7.26 13.12
C THR A 61 -5.62 7.35 14.46
N GLU A 62 -6.84 7.88 14.44
CA GLU A 62 -7.68 7.99 15.64
C GLU A 62 -8.12 6.62 16.18
N ASP A 63 -8.28 5.63 15.30
CA ASP A 63 -8.59 4.24 15.64
C ASP A 63 -7.59 3.28 14.96
N PRO A 64 -6.44 3.01 15.60
CA PRO A 64 -5.41 2.13 15.04
C PRO A 64 -5.90 0.70 14.81
N LYS A 65 -6.85 0.20 15.63
CA LYS A 65 -7.30 -1.18 15.49
C LYS A 65 -8.12 -1.35 14.21
N THR A 66 -9.15 -0.52 14.03
CA THR A 66 -9.97 -0.56 12.82
C THR A 66 -9.14 -0.21 11.57
N SER A 67 -8.19 0.72 11.70
CA SER A 67 -7.29 1.08 10.60
C SER A 67 -6.37 -0.07 10.19
N MET A 68 -5.89 -0.87 11.16
CA MET A 68 -5.11 -2.08 10.85
C MET A 68 -5.98 -3.11 10.14
N ASP A 69 -7.20 -3.37 10.63
CA ASP A 69 -8.09 -4.36 10.04
C ASP A 69 -8.42 -4.01 8.58
N LEU A 70 -8.73 -2.73 8.29
CA LEU A 70 -8.96 -2.23 6.93
C LEU A 70 -7.70 -2.32 6.06
N LEU A 71 -6.54 -1.94 6.59
CA LEU A 71 -5.29 -2.05 5.83
C LEU A 71 -4.97 -3.50 5.45
N LEU A 72 -5.17 -4.44 6.36
CA LEU A 72 -4.93 -5.86 6.09
C LEU A 72 -5.91 -6.39 5.04
N ASP A 73 -7.17 -5.96 5.04
CA ASP A 73 -8.14 -6.28 3.99
C ASP A 73 -7.67 -5.76 2.62
N SER A 74 -7.23 -4.50 2.54
CA SER A 74 -6.67 -3.92 1.31
C SER A 74 -5.42 -4.64 0.83
N ILE A 75 -4.50 -5.02 1.73
CA ILE A 75 -3.31 -5.80 1.36
C ILE A 75 -3.69 -7.17 0.79
N CYS A 76 -4.67 -7.86 1.38
CA CYS A 76 -5.15 -9.13 0.83
C CYS A 76 -5.66 -8.94 -0.61
N ASN A 77 -6.48 -7.91 -0.86
CA ASN A 77 -6.95 -7.59 -2.21
C ASN A 77 -5.78 -7.31 -3.15
N TRP A 78 -4.77 -6.53 -2.74
CA TRP A 78 -3.60 -6.24 -3.58
C TRP A 78 -2.74 -7.47 -3.88
N VAL A 79 -2.65 -8.42 -2.95
CA VAL A 79 -1.98 -9.70 -3.17
C VAL A 79 -2.76 -10.53 -4.19
N ASP A 80 -4.08 -10.64 -4.02
CA ASP A 80 -4.95 -11.38 -4.92
C ASP A 80 -4.97 -10.77 -6.34
N ASP A 81 -4.90 -9.44 -6.44
CA ASP A 81 -4.81 -8.70 -7.71
C ASP A 81 -3.40 -8.72 -8.32
N GLY A 82 -2.40 -9.30 -7.63
CA GLY A 82 -1.02 -9.40 -8.08
C GLY A 82 -0.27 -8.07 -8.15
N TRP A 83 -0.63 -7.11 -7.28
CA TRP A 83 0.04 -5.81 -7.21
C TRP A 83 1.29 -5.83 -6.32
N VAL A 84 1.24 -6.66 -5.29
CA VAL A 84 2.27 -6.74 -4.24
C VAL A 84 2.57 -8.20 -3.88
N LEU A 85 3.75 -8.42 -3.33
CA LEU A 85 4.24 -9.72 -2.86
C LEU A 85 4.62 -9.62 -1.37
N ILE A 86 4.47 -10.74 -0.67
CA ILE A 86 4.94 -10.91 0.72
C ILE A 86 6.16 -11.83 0.69
N GLU A 87 7.31 -11.35 1.18
CA GLU A 87 8.62 -12.03 1.15
C GLU A 87 9.22 -12.24 2.55
#